data_AF-A0A5E7AG18-F1
#
_entry.id   AF-A0A5E7AG18-F1
#
_cell.length_a   1.000
_cell.length_b   1.000
_cell.length_c   1.000
_cell.angle_alpha   90.00
_cell.angle_beta   90.00
_cell.angle_gamma   90.00
#
_symmetry.space_group_name_H-M   'P 1'
#
loop_
_entity.id
_entity.type
_entity.pdbx_description
1 polymer ?
#
loop_
_entity_poly.entity_id
_entity_poly.type
_entity_poly.pdbx_seq_one_letter_code
_entity_poly.pdbx_strand_id
1 'polypeptide(L)'
;MTTVNEMLTQMESHNGLFIASTNLIGDLDEASLRRFDLKVHFGYLTQPQKLALFAAHLNALGLEDSKHVAGQRLRGEERLTPGDFAAVARRARFKPFASADELATALLAECRLKSAGLQKPIGFIH
;
A
#
# COMPACT_ATOMS: atom_id res chain seq x y z
N MET A 1 22.90 -18.54 -15.55
CA MET A 1 23.19 -17.74 -14.34
C MET A 1 21.99 -16.84 -14.13
N THR A 2 21.24 -17.05 -13.06
CA THR A 2 19.99 -16.32 -12.79
C THR A 2 20.33 -14.97 -12.14
N THR A 3 19.68 -13.89 -12.59
CA THR A 3 19.84 -12.52 -12.08
C THR A 3 19.75 -12.41 -10.55
N VAL A 4 19.01 -13.35 -9.93
CA VAL A 4 18.89 -13.48 -8.47
C VAL A 4 20.24 -13.77 -7.81
N ASN A 5 21.03 -14.73 -8.31
CA ASN A 5 22.31 -15.09 -7.68
C ASN A 5 23.32 -13.94 -7.75
N GLU A 6 23.36 -13.19 -8.85
CA GLU A 6 24.22 -12.01 -8.97
C GLU A 6 23.82 -10.90 -8.00
N MET A 7 22.52 -10.65 -7.84
CA MET A 7 22.00 -9.72 -6.83
C MET A 7 22.41 -10.15 -5.40
N LEU A 8 22.33 -11.44 -5.08
CA LEU A 8 22.70 -11.96 -3.76
C LEU A 8 24.20 -11.89 -3.48
N THR A 9 25.04 -12.11 -4.48
CA THR A 9 26.50 -11.94 -4.33
C THR A 9 26.85 -10.48 -4.10
N GLN A 10 26.16 -9.54 -4.76
CA GLN A 10 26.35 -8.12 -4.52
C GLN A 10 25.92 -7.71 -3.10
N MET A 11 24.84 -8.29 -2.56
CA MET A 11 24.40 -8.06 -1.18
C MET A 11 25.47 -8.47 -0.15
N GLU A 12 26.15 -9.61 -0.34
CA GLU A 12 27.19 -10.07 0.59
C GLU A 12 28.44 -9.18 0.58
N SER A 13 28.74 -8.55 -0.55
CA SER A 13 29.91 -7.68 -0.72
C SER A 13 29.65 -6.21 -0.36
N HIS A 14 28.41 -5.85 -0.01
CA HIS A 14 28.04 -4.46 0.23
C HIS A 14 28.36 -4.03 1.66
N ASN A 15 29.37 -3.16 1.82
CA ASN A 15 29.79 -2.61 3.12
C ASN A 15 28.86 -1.50 3.68
N GLY A 16 27.57 -1.53 3.34
CA GLY A 16 26.61 -0.46 3.68
C GLY A 16 25.21 -0.98 4.02
N LEU A 17 24.28 -0.07 4.29
CA LEU A 17 22.88 -0.42 4.53
C LEU A 17 22.19 -0.78 3.21
N PHE A 18 21.89 -2.07 3.02
CA PHE A 18 21.12 -2.54 1.90
C PHE A 18 19.61 -2.53 2.21
N ILE A 19 18.82 -1.86 1.36
CA ILE A 19 17.36 -1.85 1.45
C ILE A 19 16.80 -2.35 0.12
N ALA A 20 15.98 -3.40 0.19
CA ALA A 20 15.23 -3.90 -0.97
C ALA A 20 13.73 -3.93 -0.65
N SER A 21 12.91 -3.70 -1.67
CA SER A 21 11.45 -3.85 -1.62
C SER A 21 11.01 -4.82 -2.71
N THR A 22 10.19 -5.80 -2.35
CA THR A 22 9.62 -6.77 -3.31
C THR A 22 8.14 -7.00 -3.02
N ASN A 23 7.36 -7.11 -4.08
CA ASN A 23 5.97 -7.58 -3.99
C ASN A 23 5.86 -9.11 -4.20
N LEU A 24 6.96 -9.76 -4.60
CA LEU A 24 7.04 -11.18 -4.95
C LEU A 24 7.98 -11.90 -3.97
N ILE A 25 7.74 -11.74 -2.67
CA ILE A 25 8.58 -12.38 -1.64
C ILE A 25 8.56 -13.91 -1.72
N GLY A 26 7.47 -14.49 -2.25
CA GLY A 26 7.33 -15.94 -2.43
C GLY A 26 8.18 -16.52 -3.57
N ASP A 27 8.64 -15.68 -4.49
CA ASP A 27 9.46 -16.12 -5.64
C ASP A 27 10.96 -16.03 -5.33
N LEU A 28 11.34 -15.48 -4.17
CA LEU A 28 12.71 -15.46 -3.68
C LEU A 28 13.05 -16.82 -3.05
N ASP A 29 14.20 -17.37 -3.41
CA ASP A 29 14.65 -18.64 -2.86
C ASP A 29 15.01 -18.50 -1.36
N GLU A 30 14.97 -19.63 -0.66
CA GLU A 30 15.18 -19.63 0.80
C GLU A 30 16.60 -19.18 1.20
N ALA A 31 17.61 -19.41 0.36
CA ALA A 31 18.99 -19.00 0.64
C ALA A 31 19.14 -17.48 0.54
N SER A 32 18.45 -16.84 -0.42
CA SER A 32 18.32 -15.39 -0.51
C SER A 32 17.73 -14.79 0.77
N LEU A 33 16.63 -15.36 1.24
CA LEU A 33 15.91 -14.83 2.40
C LEU A 33 16.74 -14.88 3.67
N ARG A 34 17.66 -15.84 3.82
CA ARG A 34 18.54 -15.92 4.99
C ARG A 34 19.57 -14.77 5.06
N ARG A 35 19.83 -14.08 3.94
CA ARG A 35 20.77 -12.95 3.86
C ARG A 35 20.15 -11.59 4.21
N PHE A 36 18.85 -11.55 4.48
CA PHE A 36 18.17 -10.37 5.00
C PHE A 36 18.00 -10.51 6.52
N ASP A 37 18.76 -9.72 7.28
CA ASP A 37 18.69 -9.70 8.75
C ASP A 37 17.32 -9.20 9.25
N LEU A 38 16.74 -8.22 8.56
CA LEU A 38 15.44 -7.64 8.86
C LEU A 38 14.48 -7.82 7.70
N LYS A 39 13.28 -8.33 8.00
CA LYS A 39 12.18 -8.49 7.05
C LYS A 39 10.95 -7.78 7.60
N VAL A 40 10.47 -6.77 6.87
CA VAL A 40 9.28 -6.01 7.23
C VAL A 40 8.19 -6.31 6.21
N HIS A 41 7.05 -6.83 6.67
CA HIS A 41 5.88 -7.05 5.83
C HIS A 41 4.87 -5.91 6.02
N PHE A 42 4.48 -5.28 4.92
CA PHE A 42 3.43 -4.26 4.90
C PHE A 42 2.10 -4.90 4.49
N GLY A 43 1.27 -5.19 5.48
CA GLY A 43 -0.08 -5.73 5.26
C GLY A 43 -1.15 -4.66 5.07
N TYR A 44 -2.39 -5.10 4.98
CA TYR A 44 -3.56 -4.23 5.01
C TYR A 44 -3.75 -3.56 6.38
N LEU A 45 -4.44 -2.43 6.38
CA LEU A 45 -4.65 -1.64 7.58
C LEU A 45 -5.68 -2.27 8.52
N THR A 46 -5.32 -2.35 9.80
CA THR A 46 -6.29 -2.65 10.86
C THR A 46 -7.32 -1.53 10.97
N GLN A 47 -8.49 -1.84 11.52
CA GLN A 47 -9.54 -0.85 11.75
C GLN A 47 -9.07 0.44 12.47
N PRO A 48 -8.33 0.38 13.60
CA PRO A 48 -7.82 1.59 14.24
C PRO A 48 -6.82 2.35 13.35
N GLN A 49 -5.95 1.65 12.61
CA GLN A 49 -5.01 2.30 11.69
C GLN A 49 -5.74 3.01 10.53
N LYS A 50 -6.79 2.41 9.96
CA LYS A 50 -7.62 3.04 8.92
C LYS A 50 -8.21 4.36 9.38
N LEU A 51 -8.80 4.37 10.58
CA LEU A 51 -9.41 5.58 11.15
C LEU A 51 -8.37 6.64 11.47
N ALA A 52 -7.22 6.26 12.03
CA ALA A 52 -6.13 7.18 12.31
C ALA A 52 -5.56 7.82 11.04
N LEU A 53 -5.31 7.02 10.00
CA LEU A 53 -4.85 7.52 8.70
C LEU A 53 -5.87 8.42 8.02
N PHE A 54 -7.16 8.06 8.10
CA PHE A 54 -8.23 8.89 7.56
C PHE A 54 -8.33 10.24 8.28
N ALA A 55 -8.30 10.25 9.61
CA ALA A 55 -8.29 11.48 10.40
C ALA A 55 -7.05 12.35 10.11
N ALA A 56 -5.87 11.75 9.96
CA ALA A 56 -4.67 12.47 9.58
C ALA A 56 -4.79 13.13 8.19
N HIS A 57 -5.39 12.44 7.23
CA HIS A 57 -5.64 12.99 5.89
C HIS A 57 -6.71 14.08 5.89
N LEU A 58 -7.77 13.94 6.69
CA LEU A 58 -8.77 14.98 6.86
C LEU A 58 -8.13 16.26 7.41
N ASN A 59 -7.32 16.15 8.47
CA ASN A 59 -6.60 17.27 9.05
C ASN A 59 -5.67 17.93 8.03
N ALA A 60 -4.86 17.14 7.32
CA ALA A 60 -3.96 17.66 6.29
C ALA A 60 -4.67 18.38 5.13
N LEU A 61 -5.93 18.05 4.87
CA LEU A 61 -6.77 18.67 3.83
C LEU A 61 -7.68 19.78 4.38
N GLY A 62 -7.65 20.06 5.69
CA GLY A 62 -8.56 21.02 6.33
C GLY A 62 -10.03 20.58 6.32
N LEU A 63 -10.29 19.28 6.29
CA LEU A 63 -11.62 18.68 6.27
C LEU A 63 -11.99 18.14 7.65
N GLU A 64 -13.29 18.11 7.95
CA GLU A 64 -13.82 17.53 9.18
C GLU A 64 -14.88 16.45 8.87
N ASP A 65 -14.92 15.42 9.72
CA ASP A 65 -15.97 14.40 9.74
C ASP A 65 -16.68 14.43 11.09
N SER A 66 -17.40 15.52 11.37
CA SER A 66 -17.98 15.79 12.70
C SER A 66 -18.98 14.73 13.17
N LYS A 67 -19.58 13.98 12.24
CA LYS A 67 -20.52 12.89 12.55
C LYS A 67 -19.87 11.50 12.50
N HIS A 68 -18.57 11.42 12.18
CA HIS A 68 -17.81 10.19 11.95
C HIS A 68 -18.40 9.24 10.90
N VAL A 69 -19.34 9.71 10.07
CA VAL A 69 -20.08 8.84 9.13
C VAL A 69 -19.15 8.34 8.04
N ALA A 70 -18.28 9.21 7.52
CA ALA A 70 -17.34 8.86 6.46
C ALA A 70 -16.29 7.85 6.96
N GLY A 71 -15.76 8.07 8.17
CA GLY A 71 -14.82 7.13 8.79
C GLY A 71 -15.44 5.75 9.07
N GLN A 72 -16.73 5.70 9.46
CA GLN A 72 -17.43 4.44 9.71
C GLN A 72 -17.56 3.60 8.43
N ARG A 73 -17.77 4.23 7.27
CA ARG A 73 -17.84 3.52 5.97
C ARG A 73 -16.55 2.77 5.64
N LEU A 74 -15.39 3.27 6.09
CA LEU A 74 -14.09 2.63 5.87
C LEU A 74 -13.81 1.44 6.79
N ARG A 75 -14.61 1.25 7.85
CA ARG A 75 -14.41 0.14 8.80
C ARG A 75 -14.60 -1.22 8.15
N GLY A 76 -15.57 -1.34 7.24
CA GLY A 76 -15.87 -2.58 6.53
C GLY A 76 -14.88 -2.94 5.42
N GLU A 77 -13.95 -2.04 5.06
CA GLU A 77 -12.99 -2.32 3.97
C GLU A 77 -11.75 -3.04 4.50
N GLU A 78 -11.60 -4.33 4.22
CA GLU A 78 -10.50 -5.15 4.73
C GLU A 78 -9.18 -4.94 3.97
N ARG A 79 -9.23 -4.41 2.74
CA ARG A 79 -8.06 -4.34 1.85
C ARG A 79 -7.47 -2.95 1.70
N LEU A 80 -7.82 -2.03 2.59
CA LEU A 80 -7.30 -0.67 2.53
C LEU A 80 -5.82 -0.64 2.93
N THR A 81 -4.98 -0.04 2.10
CA THR A 81 -3.54 0.11 2.33
C THR A 81 -3.16 1.58 2.53
N PRO A 82 -2.03 1.90 3.19
CA PRO A 82 -1.48 3.26 3.19
C PRO A 82 -1.26 3.81 1.77
N GLY A 83 -0.97 2.93 0.80
CA GLY A 83 -0.81 3.29 -0.60
C GLY A 83 -2.09 3.86 -1.23
N ASP A 84 -3.28 3.36 -0.83
CA ASP A 84 -4.57 3.93 -1.29
C ASP A 84 -4.73 5.36 -0.81
N PHE A 85 -4.41 5.61 0.46
CA PHE A 85 -4.43 6.96 1.03
C PHE A 85 -3.47 7.90 0.29
N ALA A 86 -2.24 7.45 0.02
CA ALA A 86 -1.26 8.24 -0.73
C ALA A 86 -1.70 8.53 -2.17
N ALA A 87 -2.32 7.56 -2.85
CA ALA A 87 -2.85 7.74 -4.21
C ALA A 87 -4.00 8.76 -4.23
N VAL A 88 -4.95 8.63 -3.30
CA VAL A 88 -6.08 9.56 -3.15
C VAL A 88 -5.61 10.96 -2.75
N ALA A 89 -4.64 11.07 -1.84
CA ALA A 89 -4.03 12.35 -1.45
C ALA A 89 -3.33 13.03 -2.64
N ARG A 90 -2.61 12.26 -3.48
CA ARG A 90 -2.00 12.79 -4.71
C ARG A 90 -3.06 13.33 -5.66
N ARG A 91 -4.18 12.64 -5.82
CA ARG A 91 -5.33 13.10 -6.61
C ARG A 91 -5.95 14.38 -6.04
N ALA A 92 -5.99 14.54 -4.71
CA ALA A 92 -6.46 15.75 -4.05
C ALA A 92 -5.71 17.01 -4.50
N ARG A 93 -4.43 16.88 -4.89
CA ARG A 93 -3.64 18.00 -5.43
C ARG A 93 -4.16 18.53 -6.77
N PHE A 94 -4.80 17.67 -7.58
CA PHE A 94 -5.40 18.05 -8.86
C PHE A 94 -6.87 18.47 -8.72
N LYS A 95 -7.60 17.77 -7.85
CA LYS A 95 -8.98 18.09 -7.51
C LYS A 95 -9.15 17.98 -6.00
N PRO A 96 -9.11 19.11 -5.26
CA PRO A 96 -9.36 19.11 -3.83
C PRO A 96 -10.71 18.49 -3.50
N PHE A 97 -10.78 17.73 -2.42
CA PHE A 97 -12.03 17.17 -1.92
C PHE A 97 -12.80 18.24 -1.14
N ALA A 98 -14.11 18.30 -1.33
CA ALA A 98 -14.98 19.26 -0.64
C ALA A 98 -15.48 18.74 0.71
N SER A 99 -15.41 17.44 0.97
CA SER A 99 -15.89 16.83 2.21
C SER A 99 -15.20 15.52 2.57
N ALA A 100 -15.32 15.13 3.84
CA ALA A 100 -14.87 13.81 4.30
C ALA A 100 -15.55 12.65 3.56
N ASP A 101 -16.81 12.83 3.14
CA ASP A 101 -17.55 11.81 2.40
C ASP A 101 -17.00 11.57 0.99
N GLU A 102 -16.58 12.65 0.31
CA GLU A 102 -15.90 12.55 -0.99
C GLU A 102 -14.56 11.82 -0.85
N LEU A 103 -13.80 12.12 0.21
CA LEU A 103 -12.54 11.44 0.48
C LEU A 103 -12.77 9.94 0.75
N ALA A 104 -13.73 9.59 1.61
CA ALA A 104 -14.07 8.20 1.89
C ALA A 104 -14.55 7.46 0.63
N THR A 105 -15.37 8.11 -0.20
CA THR A 105 -15.84 7.56 -1.46
C THR A 105 -14.68 7.33 -2.44
N ALA A 106 -13.72 8.26 -2.52
CA ALA A 106 -12.52 8.09 -3.34
C ALA A 106 -11.64 6.92 -2.87
N LEU A 107 -11.46 6.77 -1.56
CA LEU A 107 -10.72 5.64 -0.97
C LEU A 107 -11.38 4.29 -1.26
N LEU A 108 -12.71 4.22 -1.11
CA LEU A 108 -13.46 3.01 -1.44
C LEU A 108 -13.39 2.68 -2.94
N ALA A 109 -13.40 3.68 -3.81
CA ALA A 109 -13.24 3.48 -5.25
C ALA A 109 -11.85 2.95 -5.60
N GLU A 110 -10.79 3.51 -5.02
CA GLU A 110 -9.40 3.07 -5.23
C GLU A 110 -9.20 1.60 -4.78
N CYS A 111 -9.73 1.26 -3.60
CA CYS A 111 -9.64 -0.10 -3.07
C CYS A 111 -10.35 -1.13 -3.97
N ARG A 112 -11.50 -0.75 -4.56
CA ARG A 112 -12.24 -1.60 -5.51
C ARG A 112 -11.49 -1.82 -6.82
N LEU A 113 -10.79 -0.81 -7.35
CA LEU A 113 -9.99 -0.95 -8.57
C LEU A 113 -8.87 -1.99 -8.40
N LYS A 114 -8.19 -1.98 -7.24
CA LYS A 114 -7.19 -3.01 -6.90
C LYS A 114 -7.79 -4.40 -6.82
N SER A 115 -9.00 -4.50 -6.26
CA SER A 115 -9.74 -5.75 -6.13
C SER A 115 -10.13 -6.35 -7.48
N ALA A 116 -10.44 -5.51 -8.47
CA ALA A 116 -10.74 -5.93 -9.84
C ALA A 116 -9.48 -6.39 -10.61
N GLY A 117 -8.31 -5.83 -10.29
CA GLY A 117 -7.02 -6.20 -10.89
C GLY A 117 -6.52 -7.61 -10.52
N LEU A 118 -7.01 -8.18 -9.42
CA LEU A 118 -6.71 -9.57 -9.02
C LEU A 118 -7.42 -10.63 -9.88
N GLN A 119 -8.36 -10.25 -10.76
CA GLN A 119 -9.15 -11.20 -11.56
C GLN A 119 -8.59 -11.53 -12.95
N LYS A 120 -7.45 -10.99 -13.40
CA LYS A 120 -6.81 -11.45 -14.63
C LYS A 120 -5.29 -11.39 -14.56
N PRO A 121 -4.58 -12.54 -14.48
CA PRO A 121 -3.22 -12.58 -14.98
C PRO A 121 -3.30 -12.37 -16.50
N ILE A 122 -2.91 -11.18 -16.97
CA ILE A 122 -2.59 -10.98 -18.39
C ILE A 122 -1.23 -11.64 -18.60
N GLY A 123 -1.25 -12.96 -18.80
CA GLY A 123 -0.12 -13.70 -19.32
C GLY A 123 -0.11 -13.56 -20.84
N PHE A 124 0.97 -13.00 -21.39
CA PHE A 124 1.27 -13.19 -22.81
C PHE A 124 1.78 -14.62 -22.98
N ILE A 125 1.07 -15.40 -23.80
CA ILE A 125 1.54 -16.68 -24.31
C ILE A 125 2.26 -16.36 -25.63
N HIS A 126 3.59 -16.45 -25.63
CA HIS A 126 4.40 -16.77 -26.81
C HIS A 126 5.72 -17.38 -26.38
#